data_AF-Q6Y5B3-F1
#
_entry.id   AF-Q6Y5B3-F1
#
_cell.length_a   1.000
_cell.length_b   1.000
_cell.length_c   1.000
_cell.angle_alpha   90.00
_cell.angle_beta   90.00
_cell.angle_gamma   90.00
#
_symmetry.space_group_name_H-M   'P 1'
#
loop_
_entity.id
_entity.type
_entity.pdbx_description
1 polymer ?
#
loop_
_entity_poly.entity_id
_entity_poly.type
_entity_poly.pdbx_seq_one_letter_code
_entity_poly.pdbx_strand_id
1 'polypeptide(L)'
;DDLQSGNQQKHPWWMLVNEHFPNVLRHFGPFCSLNLIRSTLDFFEGCWIEQYNFHGFPGSFDYPGFLRRMNGLGHCVGGSLWPKENFNEQEHFLEITSAIAQMENWMVWV
;
A
#
# COMPACT_ATOMS: atom_id res chain seq x y z
N ASP A 1 2.18 -20.86 -0.45
CA ASP A 1 1.78 -21.90 0.53
C ASP A 1 1.72 -21.38 1.95
N ASP A 2 2.75 -20.70 2.46
CA ASP A 2 2.76 -20.26 3.87
C ASP A 2 1.62 -19.31 4.25
N LEU A 3 1.34 -18.28 3.44
CA LEU A 3 0.23 -17.35 3.71
C LEU A 3 -1.12 -18.06 3.73
N GLN A 4 -1.39 -18.90 2.73
CA GLN A 4 -2.64 -19.66 2.61
C GLN A 4 -2.83 -20.65 3.78
N SER A 5 -1.73 -21.22 4.29
CA SER A 5 -1.74 -22.19 5.38
C SER A 5 -1.72 -21.54 6.77
N GLY A 6 -1.61 -20.20 6.85
CA GLY A 6 -1.44 -19.48 8.11
C GLY A 6 -0.07 -19.69 8.78
N ASN A 7 0.93 -20.17 8.05
CA ASN A 7 2.28 -20.32 8.56
C ASN A 7 2.97 -18.96 8.66
N GLN A 8 3.94 -18.88 9.57
CA GLN A 8 4.81 -17.72 9.67
C GLN A 8 5.58 -17.51 8.36
N GLN A 9 5.65 -16.25 7.91
CA GLN A 9 6.39 -15.90 6.69
C GLN A 9 7.89 -16.12 6.89
N LYS A 10 8.60 -16.48 5.82
CA LYS A 10 10.04 -16.75 5.89
C LYS A 10 10.88 -15.47 5.98
N HIS A 11 10.41 -14.38 5.39
CA HIS A 11 11.13 -13.10 5.42
C HIS A 11 10.84 -12.39 6.75
N PRO A 12 11.87 -12.00 7.54
CA PRO A 12 11.68 -11.45 8.88
C PRO A 12 10.85 -10.16 8.91
N TRP A 13 10.97 -9.32 7.87
CA TRP A 13 10.12 -8.14 7.74
C TRP A 13 8.63 -8.50 7.65
N TRP A 14 8.28 -9.51 6.85
CA TRP A 14 6.90 -9.98 6.73
C TRP A 14 6.39 -10.61 8.03
N MET A 15 7.27 -11.23 8.83
CA MET A 15 6.90 -11.73 10.15
C MET A 15 6.44 -10.59 11.06
N LEU A 16 7.29 -9.57 11.22
CA LEU A 16 7.04 -8.45 12.13
C LEU A 16 5.88 -7.57 11.66
N VAL A 17 5.82 -7.26 10.36
CA VAL A 17 4.76 -6.43 9.79
C VAL A 17 3.41 -7.13 9.91
N ASN A 18 3.31 -8.40 9.53
CA ASN A 18 2.03 -9.12 9.61
C ASN A 18 1.58 -9.36 11.05
N GLU A 19 2.51 -9.58 11.98
CA GLU A 19 2.20 -9.69 13.41
C GLU A 19 1.65 -8.37 13.97
N HIS A 20 2.21 -7.24 13.57
CA HIS A 20 1.77 -5.94 14.05
C HIS A 20 0.54 -5.39 13.30
N PHE A 21 0.31 -5.80 12.06
CA PHE A 21 -0.68 -5.20 11.16
C PHE A 21 -2.09 -5.08 11.76
N PRO A 22 -2.61 -6.07 12.51
CA PRO A 22 -3.92 -5.97 13.16
C PRO A 22 -4.07 -4.74 14.07
N ASN A 23 -2.98 -4.26 14.69
CA ASN A 23 -3.01 -3.06 15.54
C ASN A 23 -3.26 -1.77 14.73
N VAL A 24 -2.92 -1.78 13.44
CA VAL A 24 -3.23 -0.69 12.50
C VAL A 24 -4.62 -0.90 11.92
N LEU A 25 -4.88 -2.09 11.35
CA LEU A 25 -6.11 -2.38 10.60
C LEU A 25 -7.38 -2.29 11.46
N ARG A 26 -7.28 -2.50 12.79
CA ARG A 26 -8.43 -2.34 13.70
C ARG A 26 -9.08 -0.96 13.64
N HIS A 27 -8.37 0.08 13.19
CA HIS A 27 -8.87 1.45 13.10
C HIS A 27 -9.68 1.73 11.83
N PHE A 28 -9.73 0.80 10.88
CA PHE A 28 -10.29 1.03 9.55
C PHE A 28 -11.42 0.05 9.20
N GLY A 29 -12.23 0.42 8.22
CA GLY A 29 -13.18 -0.49 7.57
C GLY A 29 -12.47 -1.47 6.63
N PRO A 30 -13.17 -2.48 6.10
CA PRO A 30 -12.59 -3.49 5.22
C PRO A 30 -12.00 -2.92 3.93
N PHE A 31 -12.59 -1.89 3.32
CA PHE A 31 -12.07 -1.31 2.08
C PHE A 31 -10.76 -0.53 2.31
N CYS A 32 -10.69 0.33 3.31
CA CYS A 32 -9.47 1.03 3.69
C CYS A 32 -8.39 0.03 4.14
N SER A 33 -8.77 -0.99 4.93
CA SER A 33 -7.83 -2.06 5.34
C SER A 33 -7.21 -2.78 4.14
N LEU A 34 -8.01 -3.08 3.11
CA LEU A 34 -7.52 -3.70 1.88
C LEU A 34 -6.52 -2.79 1.13
N ASN A 35 -6.76 -1.48 1.08
CA ASN A 35 -5.83 -0.52 0.48
C ASN A 35 -4.47 -0.51 1.21
N LEU A 36 -4.47 -0.54 2.55
CA LEU A 36 -3.26 -0.61 3.36
C LEU A 36 -2.47 -1.91 3.08
N ILE A 37 -3.17 -3.05 3.04
CA ILE A 37 -2.55 -4.36 2.76
C ILE A 37 -1.92 -4.37 1.37
N ARG A 38 -2.66 -3.97 0.33
CA ARG A 38 -2.17 -3.95 -1.06
C ARG A 38 -0.96 -3.05 -1.22
N SER A 39 -1.04 -1.82 -0.73
CA SER A 39 0.05 -0.85 -0.88
C SER A 39 1.31 -1.24 -0.12
N THR A 40 1.17 -1.95 1.01
CA THR A 40 2.31 -2.50 1.76
C THR A 40 2.97 -3.67 1.02
N LEU A 41 2.18 -4.49 0.31
CA LEU A 41 2.70 -5.54 -0.57
C LEU A 41 3.43 -4.95 -1.77
N ASP A 42 2.85 -3.94 -2.42
CA ASP A 42 3.47 -3.20 -3.53
C ASP A 42 4.82 -2.61 -3.07
N PHE A 43 4.85 -1.99 -1.88
CA PHE A 43 6.08 -1.42 -1.32
C PHE A 43 7.19 -2.47 -1.14
N PHE A 44 6.84 -3.66 -0.67
CA PHE A 44 7.81 -4.75 -0.55
C PHE A 44 8.41 -5.14 -1.91
N GLU A 45 7.60 -5.21 -2.96
CA GLU A 45 8.08 -5.44 -4.34
C GLU A 45 8.92 -4.27 -4.86
N GLY A 46 8.51 -3.03 -4.58
CA GLY A 46 9.25 -1.82 -4.94
C GLY A 46 10.66 -1.83 -4.37
N CYS A 47 10.80 -2.10 -3.07
CA CYS A 47 12.11 -2.23 -2.42
C CYS A 47 12.94 -3.37 -3.02
N TRP A 48 12.31 -4.47 -3.45
CA TRP A 48 13.02 -5.55 -4.12
C TRP A 48 13.56 -5.10 -5.49
N ILE A 49 12.77 -4.41 -6.30
CA ILE A 49 13.21 -3.87 -7.59
C ILE A 49 14.37 -2.87 -7.40
N GLU A 50 14.29 -2.02 -6.38
CA GLU A 50 15.31 -0.99 -6.09
C GLU A 50 16.68 -1.58 -5.75
N GLN A 51 16.76 -2.83 -5.26
CA GLN A 51 18.05 -3.50 -5.00
C GLN A 51 18.91 -3.65 -6.26
N TYR A 52 18.30 -3.65 -7.45
CA TYR A 52 19.02 -3.75 -8.72
C TYR A 52 19.60 -2.41 -9.19
N ASN A 53 19.27 -1.30 -8.52
CA ASN A 53 19.66 0.05 -8.94
C ASN A 53 19.34 0.33 -10.43
N PHE A 54 18.27 -0.28 -10.93
CA PHE A 54 17.83 -0.23 -12.31
C PHE A 54 16.84 0.91 -12.52
N HIS A 55 17.14 1.79 -13.47
CA HIS A 55 16.38 3.02 -13.73
C HIS A 55 15.54 2.95 -15.00
N GLY A 56 15.34 1.74 -15.56
CA GLY A 56 14.64 1.53 -16.82
C GLY A 56 15.58 1.46 -18.02
N PHE A 57 15.14 0.76 -19.07
CA PHE A 57 15.84 0.77 -20.36
C PHE A 57 15.58 2.09 -21.10
N PRO A 58 16.49 2.55 -21.96
CA PRO A 58 16.21 3.68 -22.86
C PRO A 58 14.93 3.42 -23.68
N GLY A 59 14.00 4.38 -23.65
CA GLY A 59 12.69 4.27 -24.30
C GLY A 59 11.58 3.64 -23.44
N SER A 60 11.88 3.19 -22.21
CA SER A 60 10.87 2.69 -21.26
C SER A 60 10.24 3.86 -20.50
N PHE A 61 9.43 4.66 -21.20
CA PHE A 61 8.87 5.91 -20.65
C PHE A 61 7.94 5.72 -19.44
N ASP A 62 7.32 4.55 -19.31
CA ASP A 62 6.40 4.23 -18.20
C ASP A 62 7.11 3.76 -16.93
N TYR A 63 8.39 3.35 -17.02
CA TYR A 63 9.12 2.76 -15.89
C TYR A 63 9.22 3.69 -14.68
N PRO A 64 9.54 5.00 -14.82
CA PRO A 64 9.63 5.88 -13.67
C PRO A 64 8.32 5.99 -12.88
N GLY A 65 7.18 6.17 -13.57
CA GLY A 65 5.87 6.27 -12.93
C GLY A 65 5.36 4.93 -12.39
N PHE A 66 5.74 3.82 -13.02
CA PHE A 66 5.50 2.47 -12.49
C PHE A 66 6.22 2.27 -11.15
N LEU A 67 7.54 2.48 -11.12
CA LEU A 67 8.33 2.24 -9.91
C LEU A 67 7.91 3.19 -8.78
N ARG A 68 7.61 4.45 -9.11
CA ARG A 68 7.17 5.44 -8.11
C ARG A 68 5.84 5.08 -7.43
N ARG A 69 4.92 4.42 -8.13
CA ARG A 69 3.69 3.91 -7.52
C ARG A 69 3.97 2.69 -6.64
N MET A 70 4.82 1.78 -7.12
CA MET A 70 5.18 0.56 -6.41
C MET A 70 5.83 0.87 -5.04
N ASN A 71 6.81 1.77 -5.00
CA ASN A 71 7.52 2.13 -3.76
C ASN A 71 6.88 3.30 -2.99
N GLY A 72 5.78 3.88 -3.48
CA GLY A 72 5.25 5.15 -3.02
C GLY A 72 4.31 5.08 -1.82
N LEU A 73 3.81 3.90 -1.44
CA LEU A 73 2.82 3.71 -0.36
C LEU A 73 1.55 4.59 -0.52
N GLY A 74 1.19 4.98 -1.75
CA GLY A 74 0.14 5.96 -2.01
C GLY A 74 -1.24 5.55 -1.47
N HIS A 75 -1.67 4.31 -1.71
CA HIS A 75 -2.96 3.82 -1.19
C HIS A 75 -2.91 3.51 0.31
N CYS A 76 -1.75 3.17 0.87
CA CYS A 76 -1.58 3.07 2.31
C CYS A 76 -1.85 4.42 2.97
N VAL A 77 -1.22 5.49 2.47
CA VAL A 77 -1.45 6.84 2.99
C VAL A 77 -2.88 7.28 2.75
N GLY A 78 -3.37 7.25 1.51
CA GLY A 78 -4.73 7.67 1.19
C GLY A 78 -5.81 6.90 1.96
N GLY A 79 -5.66 5.59 2.14
CA GLY A 79 -6.60 4.76 2.90
C GLY A 79 -6.52 4.98 4.41
N SER A 80 -5.36 5.38 4.94
CA SER A 80 -5.13 5.60 6.37
C SER A 80 -5.70 6.92 6.91
N LEU A 81 -6.17 7.82 6.02
CA LEU A 81 -6.78 9.10 6.40
C LEU A 81 -8.20 8.98 6.98
N TRP A 82 -8.80 7.77 6.93
CA TRP A 82 -10.23 7.57 7.19
C TRP A 82 -10.50 6.57 8.32
N PRO A 83 -10.14 6.86 9.59
CA PRO A 83 -10.47 5.98 10.71
C PRO A 83 -11.98 5.76 10.82
N LYS A 84 -12.40 4.51 11.03
CA LYS A 84 -13.84 4.15 11.14
C LYS A 84 -14.55 4.75 12.34
N GLU A 85 -13.77 5.23 13.32
CA GLU A 85 -14.29 5.98 14.48
C GLU A 85 -14.81 7.37 14.09
N ASN A 86 -14.34 7.92 12.96
CA ASN A 86 -14.68 9.26 12.49
C ASN A 86 -15.46 9.25 11.16
N PHE A 87 -15.27 8.22 10.33
CA PHE A 87 -15.83 8.15 8.99
C PHE A 87 -16.53 6.82 8.73
N ASN A 88 -17.76 6.86 8.24
CA ASN A 88 -18.44 5.66 7.75
C ASN A 88 -17.97 5.35 6.31
N GLU A 89 -17.23 4.25 6.15
CA GLU A 89 -16.64 3.82 4.88
C GLU A 89 -17.68 3.55 3.78
N GLN A 90 -18.88 3.09 4.13
CA GLN A 90 -19.95 2.83 3.14
C GLN A 90 -20.62 4.13 2.69
N GLU A 91 -20.83 5.08 3.61
CA GLU A 91 -21.46 6.37 3.31
C GLU A 91 -20.54 7.26 2.48
N HIS A 92 -19.23 7.23 2.74
CA HIS A 92 -18.23 8.07 2.08
C HIS A 92 -17.36 7.33 1.06
N PHE A 93 -17.82 6.18 0.56
CA PHE A 93 -17.02 5.32 -0.31
C PHE A 93 -16.45 6.04 -1.53
N LEU A 94 -17.25 6.92 -2.15
CA LEU A 94 -16.87 7.65 -3.36
C LEU A 94 -15.80 8.70 -3.07
N GLU A 95 -15.95 9.44 -1.98
CA GLU A 95 -15.00 10.46 -1.54
C GLU A 95 -13.69 9.82 -1.11
N ILE A 96 -13.75 8.74 -0.34
CA ILE A 96 -12.57 7.97 0.09
C ILE A 96 -11.82 7.44 -1.13
N THR A 97 -12.52 6.80 -2.07
CA THR A 97 -11.91 6.27 -3.30
C THR A 97 -11.28 7.38 -4.14
N SER A 98 -11.99 8.50 -4.31
CA SER A 98 -11.50 9.66 -5.06
C SER A 98 -10.27 10.28 -4.39
N ALA A 99 -10.26 10.35 -3.07
CA ALA A 99 -9.14 10.85 -2.30
C ALA A 99 -7.93 9.92 -2.41
N ILE A 100 -8.10 8.60 -2.31
CA ILE A 100 -7.01 7.63 -2.51
C ILE A 100 -6.36 7.82 -3.89
N ALA A 101 -7.17 7.91 -4.95
CA ALA A 101 -6.66 8.06 -6.31
C ALA A 101 -5.91 9.38 -6.55
N GLN A 102 -6.38 10.49 -5.97
CA GLN A 102 -5.72 11.79 -6.11
C GLN A 102 -4.50 11.91 -5.19
N MET A 103 -4.62 11.47 -3.94
CA MET A 103 -3.59 11.54 -2.92
C MET A 103 -2.39 10.66 -3.25
N GLU A 104 -2.59 9.51 -3.91
CA GLU A 104 -1.50 8.66 -4.41
C GLU A 104 -0.49 9.47 -5.22
N ASN A 105 -0.96 10.25 -6.19
CA ASN A 105 -0.09 11.05 -7.03
C ASN A 105 0.38 12.31 -6.29
N TRP A 106 -0.51 12.98 -5.55
CA TRP A 106 -0.13 14.21 -4.86
C TRP A 106 1.00 13.98 -3.85
N MET A 107 0.87 12.97 -2.99
CA MET A 107 1.86 12.68 -1.94
C MET A 107 3.24 12.31 -2.48
N VAL A 108 3.31 11.63 -3.63
CA VAL A 108 4.58 11.14 -4.17
C VAL A 108 5.29 12.14 -5.08
N TRP A 109 4.62 13.21 -5.51
CA TRP A 109 5.13 14.20 -6.47
C TRP A 109 5.15 15.65 -5.97
N VAL A 110 4.42 15.98 -4.89
CA VAL A 110 4.31 17.34 -4.32
C VAL A 110 4.93 17.37 -2.92
#